data_AF-G7H261-F1
#
_entry.id   AF-G7H261-F1
#
_cell.length_a   1.000
_cell.length_b   1.000
_cell.length_c   1.000
_cell.angle_alpha   90.00
_cell.angle_beta   90.00
_cell.angle_gamma   90.00
#
_symmetry.space_group_name_H-M   'P 1'
#
loop_
_entity.id
_entity.type
_entity.pdbx_description
1 polymer ?
#
loop_
_entity_poly.entity_id
_entity_poly.type
_entity_poly.pdbx_seq_one_letter_code
_entity_poly.pdbx_strand_id
1 'polypeptide(L)'
;MSKELEGLSPMIVAALRAPEGTTVEEIRAQFAKAEDRMSPFKAEFRARLDEARFEWSRVNGWTIPDDVAERLRGDVLWEMKRDGWKQ
;
A
#
# COMPACT_ATOMS: atom_id res chain seq x y z
N MET A 1 -3.55 34.48 9.58
CA MET A 1 -3.31 33.03 9.69
C MET A 1 -2.04 32.84 10.49
N SER A 2 -2.05 32.01 11.54
CA SER A 2 -0.88 31.82 12.41
C SER A 2 0.26 31.17 11.62
N LYS A 3 1.41 31.86 11.55
CA LYS A 3 2.64 31.40 10.88
C LYS A 3 3.18 30.06 11.41
N GLU A 4 2.68 29.62 12.56
CA GLU A 4 3.11 28.41 13.27
C GLU A 4 2.72 27.10 12.56
N LEU A 5 1.80 27.16 11.60
CA LEU A 5 1.33 25.98 10.87
C LEU A 5 1.82 25.94 9.42
N GLU A 6 2.62 26.94 8.99
CA GLU A 6 3.20 26.96 7.66
C GLU A 6 4.24 25.83 7.51
N GLY A 7 4.04 24.94 6.54
CA GLY A 7 4.93 23.80 6.26
C GLY A 7 4.53 22.47 6.90
N LEU A 8 3.50 22.44 7.76
CA LEU A 8 2.98 21.18 8.31
C LEU A 8 2.08 20.45 7.31
N SER A 9 2.10 19.11 7.39
CA SER A 9 1.16 18.27 6.62
C SER A 9 -0.29 18.64 6.97
N PRO A 10 -1.21 18.73 5.98
CA PRO A 10 -2.63 19.03 6.21
C PRO A 10 -3.29 18.11 7.26
N MET A 11 -2.85 16.85 7.34
CA MET A 11 -3.34 15.90 8.34
C MET A 11 -2.90 16.28 9.77
N ILE A 12 -1.68 16.80 9.94
CA ILE A 12 -1.19 17.28 11.24
C ILE A 12 -1.96 18.54 11.65
N VAL A 13 -2.21 19.45 10.70
CA VAL A 13 -3.01 20.65 10.96
C VAL A 13 -4.44 20.29 11.38
N ALA A 14 -5.04 19.29 10.76
CA ALA A 14 -6.37 18.80 11.15
C ALA A 14 -6.36 18.13 12.53
N ALA A 15 -5.33 17.35 12.86
CA ALA A 15 -5.19 16.76 14.19
C ALA A 15 -5.06 17.82 15.29
N LEU A 16 -4.28 18.89 15.04
CA LEU A 16 -4.11 19.99 15.99
C LEU A 16 -5.36 20.87 16.17
N ARG A 17 -6.27 20.87 15.18
CA ARG A 17 -7.53 21.63 15.22
C ARG A 17 -8.74 20.78 15.60
N ALA A 18 -8.55 19.48 15.79
CA ALA A 18 -9.65 18.58 16.08
C ALA A 18 -10.23 18.85 17.48
N PRO A 19 -11.57 18.79 17.64
CA PRO A 19 -12.20 18.83 18.96
C PRO A 19 -11.66 17.75 19.90
N GLU A 20 -11.70 18.04 21.19
CA GLU A 20 -11.35 17.06 22.22
C GLU A 20 -12.31 15.86 22.13
N GLY A 21 -11.75 14.65 21.96
CA GLY A 21 -12.52 13.42 21.73
C GLY A 21 -12.58 12.94 20.27
N THR A 22 -12.07 13.71 19.30
CA THR A 22 -11.90 13.21 17.92
C THR A 22 -10.81 12.15 17.86
N THR A 23 -11.14 11.02 17.27
CA THR A 23 -10.25 9.86 17.10
C THR A 23 -9.32 10.01 15.90
N VAL A 24 -8.22 9.23 15.91
CA VAL A 24 -7.25 9.22 14.81
C VAL A 24 -7.90 8.71 13.51
N GLU A 25 -8.82 7.76 13.62
CA GLU A 25 -9.59 7.19 12.53
C GLU A 25 -10.51 8.22 11.87
N GLU A 26 -11.18 9.07 12.65
CA GLU A 26 -12.03 10.16 12.15
C GLU A 26 -11.22 11.23 11.42
N ILE A 27 -10.03 11.56 11.93
CA ILE A 27 -9.10 12.46 11.24
C ILE A 27 -8.63 11.81 9.94
N ARG A 28 -8.20 10.54 9.98
CA ARG A 28 -7.78 9.80 8.78
C ARG A 28 -8.87 9.73 7.73
N ALA A 29 -10.14 9.53 8.11
CA ALA A 29 -11.26 9.48 7.19
C ALA A 29 -11.44 10.76 6.37
N GLN A 30 -11.06 11.93 6.93
CA GLN A 30 -11.12 13.22 6.23
C GLN A 30 -10.05 13.36 5.13
N PHE A 31 -8.93 12.65 5.28
CA PHE A 31 -7.80 12.67 4.33
C PHE A 31 -7.68 11.40 3.49
N ALA A 32 -8.45 10.36 3.81
CA ALA A 32 -8.53 9.14 3.05
C ALA A 32 -9.14 9.46 1.67
N LYS A 33 -8.28 9.77 0.71
CA LYS A 33 -8.70 9.85 -0.68
C LYS A 33 -9.22 8.47 -1.11
N ALA A 34 -10.16 8.45 -2.05
CA ALA A 34 -10.57 7.20 -2.70
C ALA A 34 -9.37 6.41 -3.28
N GLU A 35 -8.26 7.10 -3.57
CA GLU A 35 -6.98 6.56 -4.02
C GLU A 35 -6.20 5.76 -2.95
N ASP A 36 -6.41 6.02 -1.65
CA ASP A 36 -5.77 5.29 -0.54
C ASP A 36 -6.45 3.95 -0.24
N ARG A 37 -7.65 3.72 -0.80
CA ARG A 37 -8.24 2.39 -0.83
C ARG A 37 -7.55 1.62 -1.94
N MET A 38 -6.39 1.05 -1.61
CA MET A 38 -5.70 0.10 -2.48
C MET A 38 -6.73 -0.92 -2.98
N SER A 39 -6.95 -0.95 -4.31
CA SER A 39 -7.91 -1.88 -4.94
C SER A 39 -7.67 -3.29 -4.39
N PRO A 40 -8.73 -4.07 -4.11
CA PRO A 40 -8.58 -5.47 -3.67
C PRO A 40 -7.62 -6.25 -4.57
N PHE A 41 -7.64 -5.99 -5.87
CA PHE A 41 -6.68 -6.54 -6.81
C PHE A 41 -5.23 -6.18 -6.48
N LYS A 42 -4.93 -4.90 -6.23
CA LYS A 42 -3.57 -4.43 -5.92
C LYS A 42 -3.07 -5.00 -4.59
N ALA A 43 -3.97 -5.11 -3.60
CA ALA A 43 -3.65 -5.69 -2.31
C ALA A 43 -3.28 -7.17 -2.43
N GLU A 44 -4.12 -7.94 -3.12
CA GLU A 44 -3.89 -9.36 -3.37
C GLU A 44 -2.63 -9.59 -4.20
N PHE A 45 -2.44 -8.80 -5.27
CA PHE A 45 -1.27 -8.88 -6.12
C PHE A 45 0.03 -8.66 -5.35
N ARG A 46 0.04 -7.66 -4.46
CA ARG A 46 1.20 -7.40 -3.59
C ARG A 46 1.46 -8.58 -2.65
N ALA A 47 0.43 -9.09 -1.99
CA ALA A 47 0.57 -10.21 -1.06
C ALA A 47 1.16 -11.45 -1.74
N ARG A 48 0.64 -11.83 -2.91
CA ARG A 48 1.15 -12.98 -3.68
C ARG A 48 2.55 -12.76 -4.23
N LEU A 49 2.87 -11.55 -4.67
CA LEU A 49 4.20 -11.21 -5.16
C LEU A 49 5.24 -11.26 -4.02
N ASP A 50 4.88 -10.77 -2.83
CA ASP A 50 5.74 -10.83 -1.65
C ASP A 50 5.99 -12.30 -1.23
N GLU A 51 4.96 -13.14 -1.26
CA GLU A 51 5.09 -14.59 -1.01
C GLU A 51 6.00 -15.28 -2.04
N ALA A 52 5.78 -15.03 -3.34
CA ALA A 52 6.59 -15.62 -4.41
C ALA A 52 8.07 -15.21 -4.30
N ARG A 53 8.33 -13.96 -3.93
CA ARG A 53 9.69 -13.45 -3.65
C ARG A 53 10.31 -14.10 -2.42
N PHE A 54 9.52 -14.28 -1.36
CA PHE A 54 9.97 -14.96 -0.15
C PHE A 54 10.37 -16.42 -0.45
N GLU A 55 9.52 -17.18 -1.13
CA GLU A 55 9.81 -18.57 -1.50
C GLU A 55 11.02 -18.69 -2.42
N TRP A 56 11.16 -17.79 -3.40
CA TRP A 56 12.36 -17.77 -4.22
C TRP A 56 13.61 -17.51 -3.37
N SER A 57 13.55 -16.52 -2.47
CA SER A 57 14.69 -16.11 -1.64
C SER A 57 15.08 -17.18 -0.63
N ARG A 58 14.11 -17.97 -0.15
CA ARG A 58 14.33 -19.10 0.76
C ARG A 58 15.25 -20.17 0.16
N VAL A 59 15.23 -20.34 -1.16
CA VAL A 59 16.02 -21.37 -1.87
C VAL A 59 17.28 -20.79 -2.52
N ASN A 60 17.22 -19.56 -3.01
CA ASN A 60 18.26 -18.98 -3.88
C ASN A 60 19.09 -17.86 -3.24
N GLY A 61 18.69 -17.38 -2.05
CA GLY A 61 19.32 -16.27 -1.35
C GLY A 61 18.52 -14.97 -1.40
N TRP A 62 18.94 -13.98 -0.60
CA TRP A 62 18.12 -12.78 -0.33
C TRP A 62 18.05 -11.78 -1.49
N THR A 63 19.01 -11.82 -2.42
CA THR A 63 19.05 -10.87 -3.54
C THR A 63 18.37 -11.48 -4.75
N ILE A 64 17.23 -10.90 -5.14
CA ILE A 64 16.46 -11.34 -6.32
C ILE A 64 16.97 -10.57 -7.54
N PRO A 65 17.51 -11.24 -8.57
CA PRO A 65 17.85 -10.61 -9.84
C PRO A 65 16.61 -9.99 -10.52
N ASP A 66 16.81 -8.92 -11.28
CA ASP A 66 15.70 -8.17 -11.90
C ASP A 66 14.88 -9.03 -12.90
N ASP A 67 15.55 -9.90 -13.65
CA ASP A 67 14.91 -10.82 -14.59
C ASP A 67 14.01 -11.84 -13.87
N VAL A 68 14.47 -12.32 -12.71
CA VAL A 68 13.67 -13.19 -11.84
C VAL A 68 12.50 -12.41 -11.24
N ALA A 69 12.72 -11.18 -10.78
CA ALA A 69 11.67 -10.34 -10.20
C ALA A 69 10.54 -10.06 -11.21
N GLU A 70 10.89 -9.76 -12.47
CA GLU A 70 9.91 -9.57 -13.55
C GLU A 70 9.21 -10.88 -13.93
N ARG A 71 9.92 -12.02 -13.93
CA ARG A 71 9.28 -13.33 -14.16
C ARG A 71 8.26 -13.66 -13.07
N LEU A 72 8.63 -13.55 -11.79
CA LEU A 72 7.73 -13.79 -10.65
C LEU A 72 6.50 -12.88 -10.70
N ARG A 73 6.70 -11.62 -11.12
CA ARG A 73 5.61 -10.67 -11.36
C ARG A 73 4.63 -11.19 -12.42
N GLY A 74 5.15 -11.68 -13.54
CA GLY A 74 4.35 -12.26 -14.63
C GLY A 74 3.59 -13.51 -14.19
N ASP A 75 4.25 -14.40 -13.47
CA ASP A 75 3.66 -15.65 -12.96
C ASP A 75 2.47 -15.35 -12.04
N VAL A 76 2.65 -14.44 -11.06
CA VAL A 76 1.57 -14.04 -10.14
C VAL A 76 0.40 -13.39 -10.88
N LEU A 77 0.67 -12.52 -11.87
CA LEU A 77 -0.40 -11.91 -12.67
C LEU A 77 -1.18 -12.96 -13.47
N TRP A 78 -0.49 -13.97 -14.01
CA TRP A 78 -1.13 -15.06 -14.73
C TRP A 78 -2.00 -15.91 -13.80
N GLU A 79 -1.50 -16.28 -12.62
CA GLU A 79 -2.25 -17.04 -11.62
C GLU A 79 -3.49 -16.28 -11.14
N MET A 80 -3.36 -15.00 -10.82
CA MET A 80 -4.49 -14.16 -10.43
C MET A 80 -5.56 -14.10 -11.52
N LYS A 81 -5.15 -13.95 -12.79
CA LYS A 81 -6.08 -13.97 -13.92
C LYS A 81 -6.79 -15.32 -14.05
N ARG A 82 -6.05 -16.43 -13.91
CA ARG A 82 -6.60 -17.79 -13.91
C ARG A 82 -7.64 -17.97 -12.80
N ASP A 83 -7.37 -17.39 -11.63
CA ASP A 83 -8.24 -17.45 -10.45
C ASP A 83 -9.41 -16.44 -10.53
N GLY A 84 -9.55 -15.70 -11.63
CA GLY A 84 -10.69 -14.82 -11.90
C GLY A 84 -10.56 -13.38 -11.38
N TRP A 85 -9.39 -12.99 -10.88
CA TRP A 85 -9.14 -11.61 -10.46
C TRP A 85 -9.11 -10.66 -11.66
N LYS A 86 -9.73 -9.49 -11.49
CA LYS A 86 -9.79 -8.43 -12.50
C LYS A 86 -9.13 -7.16 -11.96
N GLN A 87 -8.34 -6.51 -12.80
CA GLN A 87 -7.66 -5.24 -12.52
C GLN A 87 -8.64 -4.08 -12.36
#